data_AF-A0A2D7W7T4-F1
#
_entry.id   AF-A0A2D7W7T4-F1
#
_cell.length_a   1.000
_cell.length_b   1.000
_cell.length_c   1.000
_cell.angle_alpha   90.00
_cell.angle_beta   90.00
_cell.angle_gamma   90.00
#
_symmetry.space_group_name_H-M   'P 1'
#
loop_
_entity.id
_entity.type
_entity.pdbx_description
1 polymer ?
#
loop_
_entity_poly.entity_id
_entity_poly.type
_entity_poly.pdbx_seq_one_letter_code
_entity_poly.pdbx_strand_id
1 'polypeptide(L)'
;MEENTHQAIIPSKNIVNKIKKNKSTKIVKGEPHFYMDGDMKRLSTPWSIASTRAKMIDGEKLPPGVILDPAAGSGVQLLAYSKELRRPSLGIELERDIAELCAANMEINSEEGVHRLLDRILIGDGTDAENAMTSYWSSLRENGNNAQPPIAMLHLDPARPRDAQNHSIEEMEPDIRLVLKNWSKFLQKGPEGPAIILDLSPRLDSVQRAAIDGILETSFPGSPRTWEWLSQGGGRVDRLSVWLGAMSSNQHRRCIRMGRKNIIAMIEGLDDEIPSIISFNKPPDFGAWISIVDPTLFHSGLHNVWLKDAVTPGTGCNWIRTEGRRPLLIHTDPLRDDQNVQGFVVASGKIIQHRLTPPEIHTIDLVADSVSGKGIGKITLRCSLNPDIHPTLQRRLDKALKEKKGERAFMIDMEIFRGGRRQDLFVVCKEK
;
A
#
# COMPACT_ATOMS: atom_id res chain seq x y z
N MET A 1 -6.02 20.31 39.05
CA MET A 1 -5.10 19.23 38.64
C MET A 1 -5.98 18.19 38.01
N GLU A 2 -6.05 18.16 36.69
CA GLU A 2 -6.72 17.05 36.00
C GLU A 2 -5.92 15.78 36.28
N GLU A 3 -6.61 14.69 36.61
CA GLU A 3 -5.98 13.38 36.77
C GLU A 3 -5.28 13.01 35.46
N ASN A 4 -4.00 12.64 35.55
CA ASN A 4 -3.26 12.18 34.40
C ASN A 4 -3.91 10.90 33.85
N THR A 5 -4.50 10.99 32.66
CA THR A 5 -5.32 9.93 32.04
C THR A 5 -4.48 8.84 31.38
N HIS A 6 -3.20 9.10 31.10
CA HIS A 6 -2.30 8.12 30.49
C HIS A 6 -1.47 7.37 31.52
N GLN A 7 -1.22 6.09 31.24
CA GLN A 7 -0.30 5.27 32.02
C GLN A 7 0.88 4.83 31.17
N ALA A 8 2.10 5.14 31.62
CA ALA A 8 3.31 4.73 30.92
C ALA A 8 3.73 3.29 31.22
N ILE A 9 4.15 2.59 30.18
CA ILE A 9 4.72 1.26 30.18
C ILE A 9 6.14 1.34 29.63
N ILE A 10 7.10 0.78 30.36
CA ILE A 10 8.47 0.59 29.89
C ILE A 10 8.56 -0.81 29.25
N PRO A 11 8.94 -0.92 27.96
CA PRO A 11 9.28 -2.22 27.37
C PRO A 11 10.27 -2.97 28.27
N SER A 12 9.92 -4.20 28.67
CA SER A 12 10.72 -4.95 29.63
C SER A 12 10.45 -6.45 29.61
N LYS A 13 11.44 -7.24 30.04
CA LYS A 13 11.33 -8.70 30.20
C LYS A 13 10.14 -9.13 31.06
N ASN A 14 9.75 -8.33 32.06
CA ASN A 14 8.60 -8.63 32.91
C ASN A 14 7.30 -8.64 32.12
N ILE A 15 7.10 -7.67 31.25
CA ILE A 15 5.96 -7.60 30.33
C ILE A 15 5.99 -8.75 29.32
N VAL A 16 7.15 -9.07 28.76
CA VAL A 16 7.29 -10.23 27.87
C VAL A 16 6.87 -11.53 28.57
N ASN A 17 7.29 -11.71 29.82
CA ASN A 17 6.92 -12.88 30.62
C ASN A 17 5.42 -12.91 30.96
N LYS A 18 4.78 -11.75 31.14
CA LYS A 18 3.32 -11.64 31.30
C LYS A 18 2.60 -12.08 30.02
N ILE A 19 2.97 -11.53 28.87
CA ILE A 19 2.37 -11.86 27.57
C ILE A 19 2.56 -13.33 27.19
N LYS A 20 3.74 -13.92 27.44
CA LYS A 20 3.99 -15.35 27.19
C LYS A 20 3.05 -16.30 27.94
N LYS A 21 2.53 -15.88 29.10
CA LYS A 21 1.58 -16.69 29.89
C LYS A 21 0.15 -16.58 29.34
N ASN A 22 -0.13 -15.60 28.50
CA ASN A 22 -1.45 -15.42 27.89
C ASN A 22 -1.65 -16.40 26.73
N LYS A 23 -2.66 -17.28 26.85
CA LYS A 23 -2.95 -18.32 25.85
C LYS A 23 -3.57 -17.78 24.56
N SER A 24 -4.16 -16.58 24.58
CA SER A 24 -4.77 -15.99 23.39
C SER A 24 -3.73 -15.42 22.42
N THR A 25 -2.55 -15.09 22.91
CA THR A 25 -1.47 -14.51 22.13
C THR A 25 -0.66 -15.59 21.41
N LYS A 26 -0.44 -15.41 20.10
CA LYS A 26 0.39 -16.31 19.29
C LYS A 26 1.60 -15.56 18.78
N ILE A 27 2.74 -16.26 18.76
CA ILE A 27 3.92 -15.79 18.03
C ILE A 27 3.65 -15.99 16.54
N VAL A 28 3.57 -14.89 15.80
CA VAL A 28 3.47 -14.93 14.34
C VAL A 28 4.86 -15.18 13.77
N LYS A 29 5.00 -16.26 12.97
CA LYS A 29 6.25 -16.61 12.30
C LYS A 29 6.56 -15.58 11.21
N GLY A 30 7.78 -15.05 11.26
CA GLY A 30 8.32 -14.01 10.39
C GLY A 30 9.63 -13.51 10.98
N GLU A 31 10.48 -12.88 10.19
CA GLU A 31 11.67 -12.21 10.71
C GLU A 31 11.41 -10.70 10.73
N PRO A 32 11.32 -10.06 11.92
CA PRO A 32 11.41 -10.65 13.25
C PRO A 32 10.06 -11.16 13.78
N HIS A 33 10.05 -11.78 14.96
CA HIS A 33 8.87 -12.39 15.57
C HIS A 33 8.02 -11.37 16.33
N PHE A 34 6.70 -11.53 16.27
CA PHE A 34 5.75 -10.68 17.01
C PHE A 34 4.73 -11.52 17.76
N TYR A 35 4.41 -11.08 18.97
CA TYR A 35 3.19 -11.47 19.66
C TYR A 35 2.01 -10.73 19.03
N MET A 36 0.98 -11.48 18.63
CA MET A 36 -0.26 -10.94 18.11
C MET A 36 -1.44 -11.78 18.59
N ASP A 37 -2.59 -11.16 18.78
CA ASP A 37 -3.86 -11.88 18.86
C ASP A 37 -4.42 -12.20 17.45
N GLY A 38 -5.63 -12.76 17.40
CA GLY A 38 -6.27 -13.14 16.14
C GLY A 38 -6.62 -11.96 15.24
N ASP A 39 -7.08 -10.85 15.82
CA ASP A 39 -7.53 -9.67 15.08
C ASP A 39 -6.33 -8.85 14.58
N MET A 40 -5.33 -8.62 15.42
CA MET A 40 -4.08 -7.95 15.05
C MET A 40 -3.37 -8.68 13.92
N LYS A 41 -3.35 -10.01 13.93
CA LYS A 41 -2.71 -10.77 12.84
C LYS A 41 -3.35 -10.49 11.49
N ARG A 42 -4.65 -10.19 11.45
CA ARG A 42 -5.38 -9.87 10.23
C ARG A 42 -5.20 -8.41 9.80
N LEU A 43 -5.11 -7.50 10.77
CA LEU A 43 -5.13 -6.05 10.53
C LEU A 43 -3.73 -5.42 10.44
N SER A 44 -2.71 -6.00 11.08
CA SER A 44 -1.37 -5.42 11.17
C SER A 44 -0.68 -5.36 9.82
N THR A 45 0.00 -4.25 9.58
CA THR A 45 0.95 -4.11 8.47
C THR A 45 2.04 -5.18 8.57
N PRO A 46 2.25 -6.01 7.54
CA PRO A 46 3.35 -6.97 7.53
C PRO A 46 4.70 -6.29 7.70
N TRP A 47 5.58 -6.88 8.52
CA TRP A 47 6.92 -6.34 8.80
C TRP A 47 7.71 -5.96 7.54
N SER A 48 7.68 -6.81 6.51
CA SER A 48 8.43 -6.54 5.28
C SER A 48 7.98 -5.25 4.57
N ILE A 49 6.71 -4.89 4.68
CA ILE A 49 6.21 -3.61 4.17
C ILE A 49 6.67 -2.47 5.07
N ALA A 50 6.48 -2.60 6.38
CA ALA A 50 6.84 -1.57 7.36
C ALA A 50 8.35 -1.23 7.29
N SER A 51 9.23 -2.23 7.34
CA SER A 51 10.69 -2.04 7.23
C SER A 51 11.11 -1.47 5.87
N THR A 52 10.49 -1.91 4.77
CA THR A 52 10.81 -1.35 3.44
C THR A 52 10.44 0.13 3.36
N ARG A 53 9.29 0.53 3.92
CA ARG A 53 8.87 1.94 3.98
C ARG A 53 9.76 2.76 4.89
N ALA A 54 10.11 2.25 6.06
CA ALA A 54 11.02 2.92 6.99
C ALA A 54 12.40 3.19 6.34
N LYS A 55 12.90 2.29 5.50
CA LYS A 55 14.16 2.49 4.74
C LYS A 55 14.10 3.56 3.66
N MET A 56 12.92 3.99 3.24
CA MET A 56 12.79 5.10 2.28
C MET A 56 13.01 6.46 2.93
N ILE A 57 13.07 6.50 4.27
CA ILE A 57 13.19 7.73 5.04
C ILE A 57 14.66 8.09 5.17
N ASP A 58 14.99 9.31 4.80
CA ASP A 58 16.30 9.89 5.09
C ASP A 58 16.34 10.39 6.54
N GLY A 59 16.94 9.59 7.44
CA GLY A 59 17.02 9.89 8.86
C GLY A 59 17.83 11.15 9.20
N GLU A 60 18.67 11.63 8.28
CA GLU A 60 19.45 12.88 8.45
C GLU A 60 18.58 14.13 8.31
N LYS A 61 17.45 14.04 7.59
CA LYS A 61 16.48 15.13 7.45
C LYS A 61 15.53 15.28 8.64
N LEU A 62 15.50 14.28 9.53
CA LEU A 62 14.62 14.29 10.69
C LEU A 62 15.18 15.18 11.81
N PRO A 63 14.38 16.09 12.39
CA PRO A 63 14.81 16.86 13.55
C PRO A 63 15.08 15.95 14.76
N PRO A 64 15.84 16.37 15.78
CA PRO A 64 16.07 15.58 16.99
C PRO A 64 14.76 15.25 17.74
N GLY A 65 14.70 14.08 18.39
CA GLY A 65 13.53 13.67 19.18
C GLY A 65 13.11 12.22 18.95
N VAL A 66 11.90 11.90 19.41
CA VAL A 66 11.33 10.54 19.38
C VAL A 66 10.37 10.34 18.21
N ILE A 67 10.20 9.10 17.77
CA ILE A 67 9.19 8.70 16.80
C ILE A 67 7.90 8.39 17.56
N LEU A 68 6.84 9.10 17.24
CA LEU A 68 5.53 8.92 17.83
C LEU A 68 4.63 8.10 16.89
N ASP A 69 3.90 7.15 17.47
CA ASP A 69 2.70 6.57 16.89
C ASP A 69 1.54 6.69 17.90
N PRO A 70 0.57 7.60 17.69
CA PRO A 70 -0.53 7.81 18.63
C PRO A 70 -1.65 6.76 18.47
N ALA A 71 -1.48 5.77 17.60
CA ALA A 71 -2.38 4.64 17.39
C ALA A 71 -1.56 3.36 17.13
N ALA A 72 -0.67 3.03 18.06
CA ALA A 72 0.44 2.12 17.84
C ALA A 72 0.03 0.66 17.55
N GLY A 73 -1.16 0.23 17.99
CA GLY A 73 -1.65 -1.12 17.79
C GLY A 73 -0.63 -2.17 18.23
N SER A 74 -0.25 -3.07 17.33
CA SER A 74 0.74 -4.13 17.62
C SER A 74 2.19 -3.65 17.75
N GLY A 75 2.48 -2.39 17.40
CA GLY A 75 3.82 -1.80 17.43
C GLY A 75 4.71 -2.13 16.23
N VAL A 76 4.22 -2.88 15.23
CA VAL A 76 5.05 -3.32 14.07
C VAL A 76 5.59 -2.14 13.28
N GLN A 77 4.75 -1.14 12.97
CA GLN A 77 5.16 0.05 12.20
C GLN A 77 6.12 0.92 13.03
N LEU A 78 5.73 1.25 14.27
CA LEU A 78 6.55 2.03 15.21
C LEU A 78 7.95 1.43 15.38
N LEU A 79 8.04 0.11 15.59
CA LEU A 79 9.31 -0.60 15.69
C LEU A 79 10.13 -0.52 14.40
N ALA A 80 9.50 -0.68 13.23
CA ALA A 80 10.20 -0.58 11.95
C ALA A 80 10.83 0.81 11.78
N TYR A 81 10.08 1.88 12.07
CA TYR A 81 10.62 3.23 12.03
C TYR A 81 11.73 3.44 13.06
N SER A 82 11.51 3.05 14.32
CA SER A 82 12.51 3.15 15.39
C SER A 82 13.82 2.46 15.05
N LYS A 83 13.73 1.24 14.50
CA LYS A 83 14.88 0.42 14.14
C LYS A 83 15.67 1.01 12.96
N GLU A 84 15.00 1.30 11.85
CA GLU A 84 15.70 1.79 10.65
C GLU A 84 16.25 3.20 10.84
N LEU A 85 15.53 4.06 11.58
CA LEU A 85 15.94 5.44 11.84
C LEU A 85 16.84 5.58 13.07
N ARG A 86 17.06 4.49 13.82
CA ARG A 86 17.85 4.45 15.06
C ARG A 86 17.41 5.52 16.07
N ARG A 87 16.10 5.65 16.26
CA ARG A 87 15.49 6.65 17.13
C ARG A 87 14.61 6.02 18.20
N PRO A 88 14.54 6.63 19.39
CA PRO A 88 13.60 6.22 20.43
C PRO A 88 12.15 6.38 19.96
N SER A 89 11.26 5.63 20.59
CA SER A 89 9.88 5.44 20.17
C SER A 89 8.89 5.71 21.31
N LEU A 90 7.79 6.37 20.95
CA LEU A 90 6.65 6.62 21.82
C LEU A 90 5.42 6.06 21.12
N GLY A 91 4.86 4.97 21.65
CA GLY A 91 3.59 4.42 21.18
C GLY A 91 2.46 4.80 22.12
N ILE A 92 1.27 5.05 21.60
CA ILE A 92 0.05 5.22 22.39
C ILE A 92 -0.99 4.25 21.90
N GLU A 93 -1.67 3.60 22.83
CA GLU A 93 -2.72 2.65 22.55
C GLU A 93 -3.82 2.79 23.60
N LEU A 94 -5.07 2.80 23.15
CA LEU A 94 -6.23 3.00 24.00
C LEU A 94 -6.49 1.75 24.86
N GLU A 95 -6.36 0.56 24.27
CA GLU A 95 -6.63 -0.69 24.95
C GLU A 95 -5.39 -1.22 25.70
N ARG A 96 -5.51 -1.35 27.03
CA ARG A 96 -4.42 -1.83 27.90
C ARG A 96 -3.76 -3.11 27.42
N ASP A 97 -4.54 -4.11 27.03
CA ASP A 97 -4.01 -5.42 26.64
C ASP A 97 -3.20 -5.32 25.33
N ILE A 98 -3.64 -4.46 24.40
CA ILE A 98 -2.91 -4.17 23.16
C ILE A 98 -1.64 -3.37 23.46
N ALA A 99 -1.70 -2.38 24.35
CA ALA A 99 -0.56 -1.58 24.76
C ALA A 99 0.54 -2.43 25.43
N GLU A 100 0.17 -3.37 26.31
CA GLU A 100 1.10 -4.30 26.93
C GLU A 100 1.73 -5.26 25.90
N LEU A 101 0.96 -5.71 24.92
CA LEU A 101 1.45 -6.53 23.80
C LEU A 101 2.41 -5.75 22.90
N CYS A 102 2.10 -4.48 22.61
CA CYS A 102 2.98 -3.55 21.91
C CYS A 102 4.31 -3.40 22.66
N ALA A 103 4.26 -3.12 23.96
CA ALA A 103 5.46 -3.01 24.81
C ALA A 103 6.29 -4.31 24.84
N ALA A 104 5.65 -5.47 24.85
CA ALA A 104 6.34 -6.75 24.75
C ALA A 104 7.02 -6.92 23.38
N ASN A 105 6.35 -6.54 22.29
CA ASN A 105 6.91 -6.58 20.94
C ASN A 105 8.10 -5.64 20.77
N MET A 106 8.03 -4.46 21.37
CA MET A 106 9.15 -3.51 21.41
C MET A 106 10.35 -4.10 22.16
N GLU A 107 10.13 -4.82 23.26
CA GLU A 107 11.20 -5.45 24.05
C GLU A 107 11.85 -6.68 23.39
N ILE A 108 11.09 -7.54 22.70
CA ILE A 108 11.68 -8.76 22.09
C ILE A 108 12.45 -8.47 20.80
N ASN A 109 12.11 -7.39 20.09
CA ASN A 109 12.70 -7.05 18.79
C ASN A 109 13.78 -6.00 18.89
N SER A 110 14.40 -5.99 20.05
CA SER A 110 15.05 -4.84 20.60
C SER A 110 16.56 -5.13 20.57
N GLU A 111 17.32 -4.42 19.73
CA GLU A 111 18.79 -4.47 19.69
C GLU A 111 19.43 -3.73 20.87
N GLU A 112 20.48 -4.25 21.51
CA GLU A 112 21.13 -3.59 22.65
C GLU A 112 21.68 -2.19 22.27
N GLY A 113 21.31 -1.12 23.01
CA GLY A 113 21.78 0.24 22.72
C GLY A 113 21.14 1.36 23.56
N VAL A 114 21.75 2.56 23.54
CA VAL A 114 21.44 3.73 24.39
C VAL A 114 20.04 4.33 24.14
N HIS A 115 19.51 4.20 22.93
CA HIS A 115 18.25 4.83 22.53
C HIS A 115 16.99 4.25 23.22
N ARG A 116 17.10 3.09 23.87
CA ARG A 116 16.00 2.40 24.59
C ARG A 116 15.51 3.09 25.84
N LEU A 117 16.36 3.88 26.50
CA LEU A 117 16.00 4.51 27.79
C LEU A 117 14.80 5.45 27.66
N LEU A 118 14.56 5.94 26.44
CA LEU A 118 13.46 6.82 26.09
C LEU A 118 12.24 6.07 25.52
N ASP A 119 12.33 4.77 25.21
CA ASP A 119 11.20 4.03 24.64
C ASP A 119 10.07 3.91 25.65
N ARG A 120 8.84 4.29 25.27
CA ARG A 120 7.64 4.14 26.10
C ARG A 120 6.44 3.76 25.26
N ILE A 121 5.57 2.94 25.85
CA ILE A 121 4.21 2.75 25.37
C ILE A 121 3.26 3.35 26.41
N LEU A 122 2.31 4.19 26.00
CA LEU A 122 1.31 4.76 26.88
C LEU A 122 -0.03 4.07 26.64
N ILE A 123 -0.73 3.77 27.74
CA ILE A 123 -2.15 3.40 27.70
C ILE A 123 -2.94 4.71 27.80
N GLY A 124 -3.78 5.02 26.80
CA GLY A 124 -4.67 6.18 26.81
C GLY A 124 -5.08 6.65 25.43
N ASP A 125 -5.81 7.76 25.37
CA ASP A 125 -6.30 8.35 24.13
C ASP A 125 -5.16 9.04 23.36
N GLY A 126 -4.93 8.61 22.11
CA GLY A 126 -3.92 9.17 21.22
C GLY A 126 -4.18 10.61 20.77
N THR A 127 -5.40 11.11 20.93
CA THR A 127 -5.76 12.51 20.62
C THR A 127 -5.34 13.48 21.73
N ASP A 128 -5.15 13.00 22.96
CA ASP A 128 -4.81 13.81 24.13
C ASP A 128 -3.30 13.96 24.32
N ALA A 129 -2.70 14.80 23.47
CA ALA A 129 -1.27 15.01 23.41
C ALA A 129 -0.64 15.60 24.69
N GLU A 130 -1.37 16.45 25.43
CA GLU A 130 -0.85 17.11 26.64
C GLU A 130 -0.65 16.12 27.79
N ASN A 131 -1.66 15.31 28.09
CA ASN A 131 -1.56 14.29 29.14
C ASN A 131 -0.60 13.17 28.72
N ALA A 132 -0.58 12.80 27.43
CA ALA A 132 0.39 11.85 26.90
C ALA A 132 1.84 12.31 27.10
N MET A 133 2.18 13.56 26.73
CA MET A 133 3.53 14.09 26.90
C MET A 133 3.90 14.29 28.38
N THR A 134 2.94 14.73 29.20
CA THR A 134 3.13 14.84 30.65
C THR A 134 3.45 13.48 31.27
N SER A 135 2.70 12.44 30.92
CA SER A 135 2.96 11.06 31.33
C SER A 135 4.31 10.55 30.86
N TYR A 136 4.63 10.78 29.60
CA TYR A 136 5.88 10.35 28.99
C TYR A 136 7.08 10.95 29.74
N TRP A 137 7.13 12.27 29.89
CA TRP A 137 8.22 12.93 30.59
C TRP A 137 8.28 12.61 32.08
N SER A 138 7.13 12.39 32.74
CA SER A 138 7.10 11.95 34.14
C SER A 138 7.72 10.56 34.28
N SER A 139 7.36 9.63 33.39
CA SER A 139 7.96 8.29 33.36
C SER A 139 9.46 8.32 33.08
N LEU A 140 9.95 9.25 32.24
CA LEU A 140 11.39 9.42 32.05
C LEU A 140 12.07 9.88 33.35
N ARG A 141 11.51 10.89 34.03
CA ARG A 141 12.06 11.44 35.28
C ARG A 141 12.11 10.40 36.39
N GLU A 142 11.03 9.63 36.56
CA GLU A 142 10.95 8.54 37.55
C GLU A 142 12.01 7.45 37.32
N ASN A 143 12.51 7.31 36.08
CA ASN A 143 13.56 6.37 35.71
C ASN A 143 14.94 7.04 35.57
N GLY A 144 15.13 8.20 36.20
CA GLY A 144 16.42 8.89 36.28
C GLY A 144 16.81 9.68 35.02
N ASN A 145 15.89 9.89 34.08
CA ASN A 145 16.12 10.66 32.87
C ASN A 145 15.31 11.97 32.89
N ASN A 146 15.99 13.09 33.10
CA ASN A 146 15.36 14.41 33.14
C ASN A 146 15.13 15.05 31.76
N ALA A 147 15.42 14.34 30.66
CA ALA A 147 15.16 14.83 29.32
C ALA A 147 13.65 15.00 29.08
N GLN A 148 13.32 16.03 28.32
CA GLN A 148 11.99 16.26 27.77
C GLN A 148 12.08 16.22 26.24
N PRO A 149 12.35 15.04 25.65
CA PRO A 149 12.56 14.95 24.22
C PRO A 149 11.27 15.33 23.49
N PRO A 150 11.37 16.13 22.41
CA PRO A 150 10.22 16.46 21.59
C PRO A 150 9.92 15.33 20.60
N ILE A 151 8.87 15.49 19.79
CA ILE A 151 8.52 14.54 18.73
C ILE A 151 9.28 14.91 17.45
N ALA A 152 10.12 14.00 16.98
CA ALA A 152 10.87 14.14 15.73
C ALA A 152 10.03 13.78 14.50
N MET A 153 9.18 12.77 14.64
CA MET A 153 8.36 12.21 13.57
C MET A 153 7.05 11.69 14.15
N LEU A 154 5.93 11.92 13.46
CA LEU A 154 4.63 11.33 13.76
C LEU A 154 4.22 10.38 12.65
N HIS A 155 3.95 9.13 13.00
CA HIS A 155 3.27 8.16 12.14
C HIS A 155 1.85 7.96 12.67
N LEU A 156 0.85 7.93 11.80
CA LEU A 156 -0.52 7.60 12.17
C LEU A 156 -1.11 6.62 11.15
N ASP A 157 -1.57 5.46 11.62
CA ASP A 157 -2.34 4.46 10.87
C ASP A 157 -3.67 4.25 11.59
N PRO A 158 -4.68 5.12 11.34
CA PRO A 158 -5.94 5.04 12.05
C PRO A 158 -6.71 3.78 11.64
N ALA A 159 -7.43 3.22 12.61
CA ALA A 159 -8.37 2.15 12.40
C ALA A 159 -9.38 2.55 11.33
N ARG A 160 -9.68 1.61 10.44
CA ARG A 160 -10.59 1.82 9.31
C ARG A 160 -12.00 1.37 9.70
N PRO A 161 -13.03 1.94 9.06
CA PRO A 161 -14.40 1.44 9.15
C PRO A 161 -14.48 -0.05 8.82
N ARG A 162 -15.44 -0.75 9.42
CA ARG A 162 -15.67 -2.18 9.15
C ARG A 162 -16.23 -2.43 7.75
N ASP A 163 -16.91 -1.44 7.16
CA ASP A 163 -17.36 -1.54 5.77
C ASP A 163 -16.14 -1.56 4.84
N ALA A 164 -16.04 -2.60 4.02
CA ALA A 164 -14.94 -2.80 3.09
C ALA A 164 -15.12 -2.07 1.74
N GLN A 165 -16.31 -1.52 1.49
CA GLN A 165 -16.70 -0.89 0.22
C GLN A 165 -16.47 0.62 0.28
N ASN A 166 -17.04 1.30 1.27
CA ASN A 166 -16.99 2.75 1.41
C ASN A 166 -16.37 3.12 2.76
N HIS A 167 -15.45 4.08 2.74
CA HIS A 167 -14.81 4.59 3.95
C HIS A 167 -14.96 6.11 3.94
N SER A 168 -15.37 6.67 5.08
CA SER A 168 -15.30 8.10 5.35
C SER A 168 -14.09 8.45 6.23
N ILE A 169 -13.56 9.65 6.12
CA ILE A 169 -12.50 10.17 7.00
C ILE A 169 -13.01 10.25 8.45
N GLU A 170 -14.26 10.64 8.63
CA GLU A 170 -14.93 10.84 9.92
C GLU A 170 -15.15 9.54 10.69
N GLU A 171 -15.05 8.39 10.01
CA GLU A 171 -15.18 7.07 10.63
C GLU A 171 -13.82 6.43 10.94
N MET A 172 -12.71 7.11 10.62
CA MET A 172 -11.36 6.65 10.95
C MET A 172 -10.99 7.07 12.37
N GLU A 173 -10.42 6.16 13.15
CA GLU A 173 -10.10 6.38 14.56
C GLU A 173 -8.62 6.11 14.86
N PRO A 174 -7.91 7.01 15.56
CA PRO A 174 -8.40 8.27 16.11
C PRO A 174 -8.65 9.34 15.04
N ASP A 175 -9.50 10.33 15.37
CA ASP A 175 -9.77 11.48 14.50
C ASP A 175 -8.46 12.18 14.08
N ILE A 176 -8.17 12.14 12.77
CA ILE A 176 -6.94 12.65 12.18
C ILE A 176 -6.78 14.15 12.44
N ARG A 177 -7.86 14.93 12.38
CA ARG A 177 -7.83 16.38 12.60
C ARG A 177 -7.46 16.69 14.05
N LEU A 178 -8.04 15.97 15.02
CA LEU A 178 -7.73 16.16 16.44
C LEU A 178 -6.29 15.76 16.75
N VAL A 179 -5.81 14.61 16.26
CA VAL A 179 -4.42 14.18 16.43
C VAL A 179 -3.47 15.26 15.91
N LEU A 180 -3.60 15.68 14.65
CA LEU A 180 -2.68 16.65 14.06
C LEU A 180 -2.70 18.01 14.77
N LYS A 181 -3.90 18.51 15.12
CA LYS A 181 -4.06 19.75 15.86
C LYS A 181 -3.36 19.69 17.23
N ASN A 182 -3.62 18.65 18.01
CA ASN A 182 -3.15 18.55 19.39
C ASN A 182 -1.65 18.26 19.49
N TRP A 183 -1.12 17.45 18.57
CA TRP A 183 0.31 17.10 18.52
C TRP A 183 1.20 18.17 17.87
N SER A 184 0.63 19.12 17.12
CA SER A 184 1.35 20.15 16.37
C SER A 184 2.41 20.92 17.18
N LYS A 185 2.13 21.21 18.46
CA LYS A 185 3.04 21.96 19.36
C LYS A 185 4.21 21.14 19.91
N PHE A 186 4.11 19.80 19.89
CA PHE A 186 5.16 18.91 20.36
C PHE A 186 6.07 18.42 19.23
N LEU A 187 5.62 18.59 17.98
CA LEU A 187 6.39 18.26 16.79
C LEU A 187 7.50 19.28 16.54
N GLN A 188 8.73 18.77 16.42
CA GLN A 188 9.82 19.56 15.89
C GLN A 188 9.61 19.82 14.40
N LYS A 189 9.96 21.03 13.97
CA LYS A 189 9.87 21.45 12.58
C LYS A 189 11.28 21.59 12.01
N GLY A 190 11.53 20.92 10.89
CA GLY A 190 12.71 21.15 10.06
C GLY A 190 12.48 22.29 9.06
N PRO A 191 13.45 22.53 8.15
CA PRO A 191 13.32 23.51 7.08
C PRO A 191 12.09 23.27 6.20
N GLU A 192 11.78 22.00 5.93
CA GLU A 192 10.61 21.57 5.14
C GLU A 192 9.36 21.35 6.02
N GLY A 193 9.34 21.82 7.27
CA GLY A 193 8.22 21.57 8.19
C GLY A 193 8.37 20.27 9.00
N PRO A 194 7.28 19.78 9.63
CA PRO A 194 7.33 18.60 10.48
C PRO A 194 7.45 17.31 9.67
N ALA A 195 7.96 16.24 10.27
CA ALA A 195 7.99 14.93 9.66
C ALA A 195 6.74 14.13 10.03
N ILE A 196 5.82 13.94 9.07
CA ILE A 196 4.57 13.20 9.31
C ILE A 196 4.33 12.17 8.21
N ILE A 197 3.92 10.96 8.59
CA ILE A 197 3.35 9.95 7.69
C ILE A 197 1.93 9.63 8.16
N LEU A 198 0.96 9.78 7.26
CA LEU A 198 -0.42 9.36 7.46
C LEU A 198 -0.72 8.15 6.57
N ASP A 199 -0.96 6.99 7.17
CA ASP A 199 -1.49 5.81 6.50
C ASP A 199 -3.01 5.92 6.45
N LEU A 200 -3.58 5.99 5.25
CA LEU A 200 -4.98 6.26 5.02
C LEU A 200 -5.68 5.08 4.34
N SER A 201 -7.01 5.11 4.32
CA SER A 201 -7.77 4.12 3.57
C SER A 201 -7.51 4.26 2.06
N PRO A 202 -7.17 3.17 1.34
CA PRO A 202 -7.07 3.20 -0.13
C PRO A 202 -8.42 3.39 -0.83
N ARG A 203 -9.51 3.51 -0.07
CA ARG A 203 -10.88 3.75 -0.56
C ARG A 203 -11.28 5.22 -0.57
N LEU A 204 -10.47 6.11 0.01
CA LEU A 204 -10.76 7.55 -0.04
C LEU A 204 -10.83 8.01 -1.49
N ASP A 205 -11.91 8.69 -1.86
CA ASP A 205 -12.08 9.33 -3.16
C ASP A 205 -11.30 10.66 -3.26
N SER A 206 -11.39 11.35 -4.40
CA SER A 206 -10.69 12.62 -4.62
C SER A 206 -11.16 13.75 -3.70
N VAL A 207 -12.45 13.79 -3.33
CA VAL A 207 -13.01 14.82 -2.44
C VAL A 207 -12.49 14.62 -1.04
N GLN A 208 -12.47 13.38 -0.56
CA GLN A 208 -11.92 13.04 0.75
C GLN A 208 -10.41 13.30 0.81
N ARG A 209 -9.64 12.93 -0.22
CA ARG A 209 -8.21 13.27 -0.27
C ARG A 209 -7.97 14.78 -0.22
N ALA A 210 -8.80 15.58 -0.91
CA ALA A 210 -8.73 17.04 -0.82
C ALA A 210 -9.09 17.57 0.60
N ALA A 211 -10.01 16.90 1.31
CA ALA A 211 -10.30 17.23 2.71
C ALA A 211 -9.09 16.95 3.64
N ILE A 212 -8.35 15.85 3.42
CA ILE A 212 -7.08 15.59 4.11
C ILE A 212 -6.06 16.70 3.80
N ASP A 213 -5.93 17.10 2.53
CA ASP A 213 -5.05 18.20 2.15
C ASP A 213 -5.41 19.50 2.90
N GLY A 214 -6.71 19.80 3.07
CA GLY A 214 -7.18 20.94 3.85
C GLY A 214 -6.87 20.85 5.35
N ILE A 215 -6.98 19.65 5.95
CA ILE A 215 -6.61 19.40 7.35
C ILE A 215 -5.10 19.62 7.54
N LEU A 216 -4.29 19.09 6.61
CA LEU A 216 -2.83 19.23 6.62
C LEU A 216 -2.41 20.69 6.45
N GLU A 217 -3.01 21.42 5.50
CA GLU A 217 -2.72 22.84 5.29
C GLU A 217 -3.09 23.69 6.50
N THR A 218 -4.22 23.40 7.15
CA THR A 218 -4.65 24.11 8.37
C THR A 218 -3.70 23.85 9.54
N SER A 219 -3.21 22.62 9.68
CA SER A 219 -2.34 22.22 10.80
C SER A 219 -0.88 22.61 10.58
N PHE A 220 -0.40 22.54 9.33
CA PHE A 220 0.99 22.77 8.95
C PHE A 220 1.07 23.56 7.63
N PRO A 221 0.74 24.86 7.65
CA PRO A 221 0.68 25.68 6.45
C PRO A 221 1.99 25.66 5.65
N GLY A 222 1.88 25.56 4.33
CA GLY A 222 3.01 25.59 3.40
C GLY A 222 3.95 24.38 3.46
N SER A 223 3.65 23.34 4.25
CA SER A 223 4.50 22.15 4.30
C SER A 223 4.32 21.30 3.03
N PRO A 224 5.43 20.92 2.35
CA PRO A 224 5.37 20.07 1.17
C PRO A 224 4.79 18.70 1.51
N ARG A 225 4.17 18.07 0.51
CA ARG A 225 3.54 16.75 0.67
C ARG A 225 3.68 15.89 -0.58
N THR A 226 3.81 14.60 -0.34
CA THR A 226 3.78 13.56 -1.38
C THR A 226 2.70 12.55 -1.04
N TRP A 227 1.70 12.43 -1.90
CA TRP A 227 0.72 11.34 -1.85
C TRP A 227 1.32 10.07 -2.43
N GLU A 228 1.15 8.94 -1.74
CA GLU A 228 1.73 7.65 -2.10
C GLU A 228 0.65 6.59 -2.29
N TRP A 229 0.63 5.96 -3.47
CA TRP A 229 -0.20 4.79 -3.78
C TRP A 229 0.68 3.56 -3.91
N LEU A 230 0.40 2.53 -3.11
CA LEU A 230 1.17 1.28 -3.11
C LEU A 230 0.30 0.11 -3.57
N SER A 231 0.85 -0.70 -4.48
CA SER A 231 0.27 -1.96 -4.97
C SER A 231 1.17 -3.15 -4.67
N GLN A 232 0.57 -4.25 -4.23
CA GLN A 232 1.18 -5.58 -4.15
C GLN A 232 0.92 -6.43 -5.42
N GLY A 233 0.28 -5.86 -6.44
CA GLY A 233 0.03 -6.49 -7.75
C GLY A 233 -1.26 -7.30 -7.80
N GLY A 234 -2.16 -7.08 -6.84
CA GLY A 234 -3.48 -7.69 -6.80
C GLY A 234 -4.51 -7.06 -7.75
N GLY A 235 -4.10 -6.07 -8.55
CA GLY A 235 -5.01 -5.26 -9.38
C GLY A 235 -5.85 -4.30 -8.54
N ARG A 236 -5.29 -3.74 -7.47
CA ARG A 236 -5.91 -2.73 -6.61
C ARG A 236 -4.84 -1.93 -5.87
N VAL A 237 -5.20 -0.74 -5.40
CA VAL A 237 -4.41 -0.02 -4.40
C VAL A 237 -4.50 -0.79 -3.08
N ASP A 238 -3.36 -1.14 -2.50
CA ASP A 238 -3.27 -1.81 -1.19
C ASP A 238 -3.11 -0.82 -0.05
N ARG A 239 -2.37 0.29 -0.27
CA ARG A 239 -2.19 1.36 0.70
C ARG A 239 -2.21 2.73 0.02
N LEU A 240 -2.76 3.70 0.74
CA LEU A 240 -2.74 5.10 0.42
C LEU A 240 -2.09 5.82 1.60
N SER A 241 -1.12 6.69 1.35
CA SER A 241 -0.48 7.44 2.43
C SER A 241 -0.15 8.88 2.01
N VAL A 242 0.02 9.77 2.98
CA VAL A 242 0.58 11.11 2.76
C VAL A 242 1.86 11.26 3.57
N TRP A 243 2.92 11.69 2.89
CA TRP A 243 4.22 12.00 3.48
C TRP A 243 4.37 13.52 3.51
N LEU A 244 4.51 14.11 4.69
CA LEU A 244 4.55 15.56 4.90
C LEU A 244 5.94 16.03 5.34
N GLY A 245 6.30 17.22 4.85
CA GLY A 245 7.42 18.02 5.29
C GLY A 245 8.78 17.35 5.06
N ALA A 246 9.58 17.15 6.10
CA ALA A 246 10.89 16.50 5.97
C ALA A 246 10.83 15.08 5.36
N MET A 247 9.63 14.49 5.29
CA MET A 247 9.35 13.18 4.70
C MET A 247 8.93 13.22 3.24
N SER A 248 8.44 14.36 2.74
CA SER A 248 7.98 14.45 1.36
C SER A 248 9.15 14.39 0.39
N SER A 249 8.89 13.93 -0.83
CA SER A 249 9.82 14.12 -1.94
C SER A 249 9.58 15.47 -2.61
N ASN A 250 10.41 15.76 -3.61
CA ASN A 250 10.25 16.94 -4.47
C ASN A 250 9.06 16.82 -5.44
N GLN A 251 8.30 15.72 -5.38
CA GLN A 251 7.16 15.42 -6.23
C GLN A 251 5.89 15.28 -5.40
N HIS A 252 4.75 15.64 -5.98
CA HIS A 252 3.47 15.58 -5.27
C HIS A 252 2.89 14.17 -5.18
N ARG A 253 3.29 13.28 -6.09
CA ARG A 253 2.73 11.94 -6.18
C ARG A 253 3.80 10.90 -6.35
N ARG A 254 3.57 9.74 -5.72
CA ARG A 254 4.40 8.55 -5.79
C ARG A 254 3.53 7.32 -6.00
N CYS A 255 3.92 6.47 -6.94
CA CYS A 255 3.32 5.16 -7.14
C CYS A 255 4.37 4.09 -6.93
N ILE A 256 4.05 3.10 -6.09
CA ILE A 256 4.96 2.03 -5.69
C ILE A 256 4.38 0.68 -6.05
N ARG A 257 5.19 -0.13 -6.74
CA ARG A 257 4.98 -1.57 -6.85
C ARG A 257 5.80 -2.29 -5.78
N MET A 258 5.13 -2.87 -4.80
CA MET A 258 5.73 -3.61 -3.69
C MET A 258 5.76 -5.12 -3.93
N GLY A 259 6.93 -5.72 -3.87
CA GLY A 259 7.11 -7.17 -3.82
C GLY A 259 6.81 -7.74 -2.44
N ARG A 260 7.29 -8.97 -2.16
CA ARG A 260 7.13 -9.56 -0.82
C ARG A 260 8.04 -8.89 0.22
N LYS A 261 9.21 -8.41 -0.19
CA LYS A 261 10.27 -7.91 0.71
C LYS A 261 10.99 -6.65 0.22
N ASN A 262 10.65 -6.13 -0.95
CA ASN A 262 11.36 -5.04 -1.60
C ASN A 262 10.43 -4.28 -2.54
N ILE A 263 10.77 -3.02 -2.81
CA ILE A 263 10.19 -2.24 -3.91
C ILE A 263 10.66 -2.88 -5.22
N ILE A 264 9.70 -3.18 -6.10
CA ILE A 264 9.96 -3.70 -7.44
C ILE A 264 10.16 -2.53 -8.40
N ALA A 265 9.27 -1.55 -8.32
CA ALA A 265 9.28 -0.33 -9.13
C ALA A 265 8.70 0.83 -8.33
N MET A 266 9.19 2.03 -8.61
CA MET A 266 8.70 3.27 -8.03
C MET A 266 8.76 4.37 -9.08
N ILE A 267 7.69 5.14 -9.18
CA ILE A 267 7.64 6.34 -10.01
C ILE A 267 7.13 7.50 -9.17
N GLU A 268 7.63 8.69 -9.46
CA GLU A 268 7.18 9.94 -8.87
C GLU A 268 6.92 10.97 -9.96
N GLY A 269 6.02 11.91 -9.69
CA GLY A 269 5.74 12.99 -10.62
C GLY A 269 4.57 13.86 -10.21
N LEU A 270 4.09 14.63 -11.18
CA LEU A 270 2.90 15.46 -11.07
C LEU A 270 1.68 14.67 -11.54
N ASP A 271 0.49 15.13 -11.13
CA ASP A 271 -0.75 14.60 -11.71
C ASP A 271 -0.79 14.91 -13.20
N ASP A 272 -1.06 13.89 -14.01
CA ASP A 272 -1.30 14.06 -15.43
C ASP A 272 -2.80 14.22 -15.72
N GLU A 273 -3.10 14.74 -16.92
CA GLU A 273 -4.46 14.81 -17.44
C GLU A 273 -5.11 13.43 -17.58
N ILE A 274 -6.44 13.42 -17.66
CA ILE A 274 -7.23 12.20 -17.84
C ILE A 274 -6.79 11.50 -19.14
N PRO A 275 -6.44 10.19 -19.09
CA PRO A 275 -6.02 9.45 -20.28
C PRO A 275 -7.13 9.40 -21.31
N SER A 276 -6.78 9.61 -22.58
CA SER A 276 -7.69 9.38 -23.70
C SER A 276 -7.90 7.87 -23.91
N ILE A 277 -9.16 7.46 -23.98
CA ILE A 277 -9.56 6.07 -24.23
C ILE A 277 -10.07 5.96 -25.66
N ILE A 278 -9.59 4.95 -26.39
CA ILE A 278 -10.08 4.66 -27.74
C ILE A 278 -11.19 3.62 -27.73
N SER A 279 -12.16 3.78 -28.64
CA SER A 279 -13.19 2.79 -28.93
C SER A 279 -12.90 2.08 -30.24
N PHE A 280 -13.08 0.76 -30.28
CA PHE A 280 -12.85 -0.04 -31.48
C PHE A 280 -14.16 -0.28 -32.24
N ASN A 281 -14.18 -0.07 -33.55
CA ASN A 281 -15.30 -0.48 -34.42
C ASN A 281 -15.06 -1.83 -35.12
N LYS A 282 -13.82 -2.31 -35.11
CA LYS A 282 -13.37 -3.62 -35.58
C LYS A 282 -12.37 -4.21 -34.58
N PRO A 283 -12.20 -5.54 -34.54
CA PRO A 283 -11.16 -6.18 -33.75
C PRO A 283 -9.78 -5.56 -34.02
N PRO A 284 -8.92 -5.45 -33.00
CA PRO A 284 -7.54 -4.98 -33.18
C PRO A 284 -6.77 -5.92 -34.12
N ASP A 285 -5.71 -5.43 -34.74
CA ASP A 285 -4.96 -6.22 -35.73
C ASP A 285 -4.15 -7.34 -35.05
N PHE A 286 -4.03 -8.49 -35.73
CA PHE A 286 -3.14 -9.55 -35.28
C PHE A 286 -1.68 -9.06 -35.27
N GLY A 287 -0.92 -9.48 -34.26
CA GLY A 287 0.47 -9.08 -34.09
C GLY A 287 0.68 -7.77 -33.32
N ALA A 288 -0.36 -6.93 -33.17
CA ALA A 288 -0.35 -5.84 -32.20
C ALA A 288 -0.23 -6.39 -30.77
N TRP A 289 0.23 -5.56 -29.85
CA TRP A 289 0.44 -5.94 -28.47
C TRP A 289 -0.65 -5.38 -27.56
N ILE A 290 -0.97 -6.12 -26.52
CA ILE A 290 -1.79 -5.65 -25.41
C ILE A 290 -1.01 -5.84 -24.11
N SER A 291 -1.02 -4.82 -23.26
CA SER A 291 -0.51 -4.89 -21.90
C SER A 291 -1.61 -4.62 -20.88
N ILE A 292 -1.67 -5.46 -19.85
CA ILE A 292 -2.38 -5.19 -18.60
C ILE A 292 -1.39 -4.51 -17.67
N VAL A 293 -1.73 -3.33 -17.17
CA VAL A 293 -0.87 -2.58 -16.23
C VAL A 293 -1.53 -2.47 -14.85
N ASP A 294 -0.74 -2.17 -13.83
CA ASP A 294 -1.23 -1.99 -12.47
C ASP A 294 -2.14 -0.75 -12.36
N PRO A 295 -3.37 -0.88 -11.83
CA PRO A 295 -4.29 0.25 -11.69
C PRO A 295 -3.77 1.37 -10.79
N THR A 296 -2.77 1.15 -9.95
CA THR A 296 -2.22 2.22 -9.13
C THR A 296 -1.61 3.36 -9.95
N LEU A 297 -1.17 3.11 -11.20
CA LEU A 297 -0.73 4.17 -12.12
C LEU A 297 -1.83 5.21 -12.38
N PHE A 298 -3.08 4.75 -12.51
CA PHE A 298 -4.23 5.62 -12.77
C PHE A 298 -4.73 6.26 -11.49
N HIS A 299 -4.79 5.51 -10.39
CA HIS A 299 -5.18 6.08 -9.09
C HIS A 299 -4.22 7.16 -8.61
N SER A 300 -2.93 7.04 -8.91
CA SER A 300 -1.94 8.07 -8.62
C SER A 300 -1.86 9.16 -9.69
N GLY A 301 -2.53 9.02 -10.84
CA GLY A 301 -2.40 9.95 -11.97
C GLY A 301 -1.00 9.98 -12.61
N LEU A 302 -0.17 8.94 -12.43
CA LEU A 302 1.20 8.86 -12.97
C LEU A 302 1.28 7.99 -14.23
N HIS A 303 0.15 7.76 -14.89
CA HIS A 303 0.04 6.89 -16.04
C HIS A 303 0.79 7.42 -17.27
N ASN A 304 0.83 8.75 -17.52
CA ASN A 304 1.61 9.28 -18.65
C ASN A 304 3.11 9.40 -18.31
N VAL A 305 3.46 9.70 -17.06
CA VAL A 305 4.86 9.55 -16.58
C VAL A 305 5.36 8.13 -16.90
N TRP A 306 4.62 7.10 -16.50
CA TRP A 306 4.97 5.72 -16.82
C TRP A 306 4.96 5.44 -18.33
N LEU A 307 3.97 5.95 -19.08
CA LEU A 307 3.84 5.69 -20.52
C LEU A 307 5.03 6.24 -21.33
N LYS A 308 5.54 7.42 -20.96
CA LYS A 308 6.72 8.05 -21.60
C LYS A 308 7.97 7.17 -21.48
N ASP A 309 8.12 6.48 -20.35
CA ASP A 309 9.24 5.57 -20.11
C ASP A 309 8.98 4.19 -20.74
N ALA A 310 7.73 3.72 -20.70
CA ALA A 310 7.34 2.39 -21.15
C ALA A 310 7.38 2.20 -22.68
N VAL A 311 7.13 3.26 -23.43
CA VAL A 311 6.95 3.20 -24.89
C VAL A 311 8.14 3.85 -25.61
N THR A 312 8.62 3.19 -26.66
CA THR A 312 9.69 3.74 -27.50
C THR A 312 9.14 4.86 -28.40
N PRO A 313 9.87 5.99 -28.58
CA PRO A 313 9.45 7.04 -29.51
C PRO A 313 9.08 6.47 -30.89
N GLY A 314 7.90 6.85 -31.38
CA GLY A 314 7.36 6.37 -32.66
C GLY A 314 6.47 5.13 -32.57
N THR A 315 6.43 4.42 -31.42
CA THR A 315 5.48 3.33 -31.19
C THR A 315 4.07 3.88 -31.02
N GLY A 316 3.13 3.38 -31.84
CA GLY A 316 1.72 3.72 -31.68
C GLY A 316 1.17 3.05 -30.43
N CYS A 317 0.58 3.82 -29.52
CA CYS A 317 -0.03 3.29 -28.29
C CYS A 317 -1.30 4.06 -27.91
N ASN A 318 -2.28 3.37 -27.33
CA ASN A 318 -3.52 3.96 -26.84
C ASN A 318 -4.08 3.17 -25.66
N TRP A 319 -4.73 3.86 -24.73
CA TRP A 319 -5.47 3.20 -23.66
C TRP A 319 -6.82 2.68 -24.17
N ILE A 320 -7.14 1.44 -23.84
CA ILE A 320 -8.43 0.79 -24.15
C ILE A 320 -9.34 0.80 -22.92
N ARG A 321 -8.74 0.69 -21.74
CA ARG A 321 -9.42 0.65 -20.44
C ARG A 321 -8.48 1.23 -19.39
N THR A 322 -8.99 2.11 -18.55
CA THR A 322 -8.20 2.78 -17.49
C THR A 322 -8.78 2.53 -16.10
N GLU A 323 -10.05 2.08 -16.05
CA GLU A 323 -10.76 1.79 -14.82
C GLU A 323 -10.72 0.31 -14.44
N GLY A 324 -11.06 0.06 -13.17
CA GLY A 324 -11.15 -1.27 -12.59
C GLY A 324 -9.78 -1.91 -12.33
N ARG A 325 -9.76 -3.25 -12.25
CA ARG A 325 -8.58 -4.00 -11.80
C ARG A 325 -7.52 -4.25 -12.90
N ARG A 326 -7.87 -3.98 -14.16
CA ARG A 326 -7.07 -4.40 -15.32
C ARG A 326 -7.10 -3.33 -16.42
N PRO A 327 -6.50 -2.15 -16.19
CA PRO A 327 -6.26 -1.22 -17.28
C PRO A 327 -5.52 -1.88 -18.43
N LEU A 328 -5.87 -1.51 -19.66
CA LEU A 328 -5.40 -2.10 -20.91
C LEU A 328 -4.77 -1.04 -21.80
N LEU A 329 -3.54 -1.30 -22.22
CA LEU A 329 -2.83 -0.54 -23.25
C LEU A 329 -2.72 -1.39 -24.51
N ILE A 330 -3.10 -0.86 -25.67
CA ILE A 330 -2.71 -1.43 -26.97
C ILE A 330 -1.48 -0.69 -27.49
N HIS A 331 -0.54 -1.42 -28.08
CA HIS A 331 0.68 -0.84 -28.65
C HIS A 331 1.23 -1.65 -29.84
N THR A 332 2.02 -1.01 -30.71
CA THR A 332 2.57 -1.64 -31.92
C THR A 332 3.84 -2.44 -31.67
N ASP A 333 4.61 -2.08 -30.65
CA ASP A 333 5.94 -2.62 -30.35
C ASP A 333 6.06 -2.97 -28.88
N PRO A 334 6.83 -4.01 -28.49
CA PRO A 334 6.95 -4.38 -27.08
C PRO A 334 7.40 -3.21 -26.19
N LEU A 335 6.82 -3.14 -24.99
CA LEU A 335 7.23 -2.17 -23.97
C LEU A 335 8.71 -2.35 -23.61
N ARG A 336 9.35 -1.25 -23.20
CA ARG A 336 10.77 -1.24 -22.81
C ARG A 336 11.03 -2.20 -21.65
N ASP A 337 12.11 -2.94 -21.75
CA ASP A 337 12.59 -3.86 -20.71
C ASP A 337 13.39 -3.09 -19.64
N ASP A 338 12.70 -2.22 -18.93
CA ASP A 338 13.21 -1.46 -17.78
C ASP A 338 12.50 -1.93 -16.50
N GLN A 339 13.23 -2.02 -15.39
CA GLN A 339 12.67 -2.54 -14.14
C GLN A 339 11.49 -1.69 -13.62
N ASN A 340 11.58 -0.36 -13.70
CA ASN A 340 10.50 0.53 -13.28
C ASN A 340 9.31 0.49 -14.22
N VAL A 341 9.52 0.20 -15.51
CA VAL A 341 8.43 -0.06 -16.46
C VAL A 341 7.77 -1.41 -16.16
N GLN A 342 8.55 -2.49 -16.21
CA GLN A 342 8.08 -3.87 -16.10
C GLN A 342 7.48 -4.18 -14.73
N GLY A 343 7.91 -3.50 -13.67
CA GLY A 343 7.32 -3.66 -12.34
C GLY A 343 5.81 -3.38 -12.31
N PHE A 344 5.31 -2.45 -13.13
CA PHE A 344 3.88 -2.15 -13.23
C PHE A 344 3.16 -2.95 -14.33
N VAL A 345 3.85 -3.78 -15.12
CA VAL A 345 3.23 -4.63 -16.14
C VAL A 345 2.76 -5.94 -15.49
N VAL A 346 1.45 -6.19 -15.52
CA VAL A 346 0.85 -7.42 -14.99
C VAL A 346 0.92 -8.55 -16.01
N ALA A 347 0.71 -8.23 -17.29
CA ALA A 347 0.89 -9.14 -18.41
C ALA A 347 1.07 -8.32 -19.70
N SER A 348 1.88 -8.79 -20.64
CA SER A 348 2.07 -8.17 -21.96
C SER A 348 2.23 -9.26 -23.01
N GLY A 349 1.59 -9.11 -24.17
CA GLY A 349 1.65 -10.14 -25.21
C GLY A 349 1.06 -9.71 -26.55
N LYS A 350 1.45 -10.45 -27.59
CA LYS A 350 0.97 -10.23 -28.96
C LYS A 350 -0.38 -10.90 -29.21
N ILE A 351 -1.27 -10.20 -29.89
CA ILE A 351 -2.59 -10.70 -30.27
C ILE A 351 -2.43 -11.83 -31.29
N ILE A 352 -2.91 -13.03 -30.94
CA ILE A 352 -2.87 -14.22 -31.81
C ILE A 352 -4.26 -14.79 -32.11
N GLN A 353 -5.29 -14.40 -31.36
CA GLN A 353 -6.65 -14.90 -31.57
C GLN A 353 -7.72 -13.93 -31.08
N HIS A 354 -8.78 -13.83 -31.87
CA HIS A 354 -10.05 -13.21 -31.49
C HIS A 354 -11.12 -14.28 -31.27
N ARG A 355 -12.03 -14.02 -30.33
CA ARG A 355 -13.23 -14.84 -30.09
C ARG A 355 -14.41 -13.92 -29.77
N LEU A 356 -15.58 -14.26 -30.32
CA LEU A 356 -16.83 -13.52 -30.09
C LEU A 356 -17.68 -14.12 -28.96
N THR A 357 -17.24 -15.24 -28.39
CA THR A 357 -17.92 -15.91 -27.29
C THR A 357 -17.03 -15.97 -26.05
N PRO A 358 -17.59 -15.78 -24.85
CA PRO A 358 -16.86 -15.91 -23.60
C PRO A 358 -16.36 -17.35 -23.41
N PRO A 359 -15.32 -17.56 -22.60
CA PRO A 359 -14.96 -18.89 -22.14
C PRO A 359 -16.06 -19.43 -21.20
N GLU A 360 -16.67 -20.55 -21.57
CA GLU A 360 -17.76 -21.18 -20.82
C GLU A 360 -17.42 -22.64 -20.52
N ILE A 361 -18.04 -23.20 -19.47
CA ILE A 361 -17.73 -24.54 -18.96
C ILE A 361 -17.81 -25.62 -20.05
N HIS A 362 -18.75 -25.49 -20.98
CA HIS A 362 -19.02 -26.46 -22.04
C HIS A 362 -18.24 -26.18 -23.33
N THR A 363 -17.62 -25.00 -23.48
CA THR A 363 -16.80 -24.64 -24.66
C THR A 363 -15.30 -24.54 -24.34
N ILE A 364 -14.91 -24.70 -23.09
CA ILE A 364 -13.55 -24.44 -22.61
C ILE A 364 -12.49 -25.35 -23.26
N ASP A 365 -12.86 -26.60 -23.58
CA ASP A 365 -11.96 -27.53 -24.25
C ASP A 365 -11.71 -27.11 -25.71
N LEU A 366 -12.73 -26.56 -26.39
CA LEU A 366 -12.57 -25.96 -27.72
C LEU A 366 -11.68 -24.72 -27.70
N VAL A 367 -11.70 -23.96 -26.60
CA VAL A 367 -10.76 -22.85 -26.39
C VAL A 367 -9.33 -23.40 -26.29
N ALA A 368 -9.12 -24.45 -25.49
CA ALA A 368 -7.82 -25.08 -25.28
C ALA A 368 -7.23 -25.67 -26.56
N ASP A 369 -8.02 -26.39 -27.36
CA ASP A 369 -7.55 -26.96 -28.63
C ASP A 369 -7.19 -25.87 -29.64
N SER A 370 -8.04 -24.83 -29.74
CA SER A 370 -7.82 -23.73 -30.67
C SER A 370 -6.55 -22.94 -30.36
N VAL A 371 -6.25 -22.70 -29.09
CA VAL A 371 -5.04 -21.97 -28.68
C VAL A 371 -3.80 -22.87 -28.74
N SER A 372 -3.95 -24.16 -28.46
CA SER A 372 -2.86 -25.13 -28.57
C SER A 372 -2.38 -25.27 -30.01
N GLY A 373 -3.30 -25.24 -30.99
CA GLY A 373 -2.97 -25.16 -32.41
C GLY A 373 -2.16 -23.91 -32.81
N LYS A 374 -2.11 -22.89 -31.94
CA LYS A 374 -1.30 -21.67 -32.10
C LYS A 374 -0.02 -21.68 -31.26
N GLY A 375 0.38 -22.84 -30.75
CA GLY A 375 1.59 -23.02 -29.97
C GLY A 375 1.49 -22.54 -28.53
N ILE A 376 0.28 -22.43 -27.97
CA ILE A 376 0.06 -22.06 -26.56
C ILE A 376 -0.06 -23.31 -25.69
N GLY A 377 0.77 -23.37 -24.64
CA GLY A 377 0.74 -24.45 -23.64
C GLY A 377 0.09 -24.04 -22.32
N LYS A 378 -0.20 -22.74 -22.11
CA LYS A 378 -0.85 -22.23 -20.89
C LYS A 378 -1.59 -20.93 -21.15
N ILE A 379 -2.81 -20.79 -20.61
CA ILE A 379 -3.59 -19.55 -20.66
C ILE A 379 -4.00 -19.10 -19.27
N THR A 380 -3.79 -17.82 -18.96
CA THR A 380 -4.39 -17.16 -17.79
C THR A 380 -5.63 -16.35 -18.20
N LEU A 381 -6.79 -16.63 -17.59
CA LEU A 381 -8.01 -15.87 -17.80
C LEU A 381 -7.96 -14.53 -17.05
N ARG A 382 -7.83 -13.44 -17.81
CA ARG A 382 -7.82 -12.04 -17.35
C ARG A 382 -9.05 -11.26 -17.81
N CYS A 383 -10.06 -11.95 -18.33
CA CYS A 383 -11.35 -11.38 -18.71
C CYS A 383 -12.30 -11.19 -17.51
N SER A 384 -13.28 -10.31 -17.69
CA SER A 384 -14.40 -10.13 -16.77
C SER A 384 -15.34 -11.35 -16.83
N LEU A 385 -15.24 -12.24 -15.84
CA LEU A 385 -16.07 -13.45 -15.70
C LEU A 385 -16.75 -13.46 -14.33
N ASN A 386 -17.83 -14.22 -14.20
CA ASN A 386 -18.45 -14.48 -12.90
C ASN A 386 -17.39 -15.05 -11.91
N PRO A 387 -17.13 -14.38 -10.76
CA PRO A 387 -16.16 -14.83 -9.77
C PRO A 387 -16.35 -16.26 -9.29
N ASP A 388 -17.59 -16.76 -9.22
CA ASP A 388 -17.91 -18.11 -8.75
C ASP A 388 -17.46 -19.19 -9.75
N ILE A 389 -17.47 -18.86 -11.04
CA ILE A 389 -17.18 -19.80 -12.13
C ILE A 389 -15.71 -19.68 -12.58
N HIS A 390 -15.08 -18.51 -12.42
CA HIS A 390 -13.73 -18.22 -12.89
C HIS A 390 -12.68 -19.27 -12.46
N PRO A 391 -12.58 -19.70 -11.18
CA PRO A 391 -11.60 -20.72 -10.77
C PRO A 391 -11.81 -22.07 -11.46
N THR A 392 -13.07 -22.43 -11.71
CA THR A 392 -13.43 -23.68 -12.38
C THR A 392 -13.01 -23.67 -13.85
N LEU A 393 -13.25 -22.55 -14.55
CA LEU A 393 -12.82 -22.36 -15.94
C LEU A 393 -11.30 -22.40 -16.06
N GLN A 394 -10.59 -21.66 -15.20
CA GLN A 394 -9.13 -21.64 -15.16
C GLN A 394 -8.56 -23.05 -14.94
N ARG A 395 -9.10 -23.80 -13.98
CA ARG A 395 -8.66 -25.18 -13.70
C ARG A 395 -8.91 -26.13 -14.88
N ARG A 396 -10.03 -25.99 -15.59
CA ARG A 396 -10.33 -26.80 -16.78
C ARG A 396 -9.36 -26.49 -17.93
N LEU A 397 -9.07 -25.22 -18.21
CA LEU A 397 -8.05 -24.83 -19.18
C LEU A 397 -6.67 -25.39 -18.82
N ASP A 398 -6.26 -25.23 -17.55
CA ASP A 398 -4.96 -25.73 -17.08
C ASP A 398 -4.86 -27.26 -17.25
N LYS A 399 -5.94 -27.99 -17.03
CA LYS A 399 -6.00 -29.45 -17.25
C LYS A 399 -5.92 -29.80 -18.74
N ALA A 400 -6.71 -29.13 -19.58
CA ALA A 400 -6.75 -29.40 -21.02
C ALA A 400 -5.42 -29.08 -21.73
N LEU A 401 -4.70 -28.07 -21.24
CA LEU A 401 -3.41 -27.65 -21.79
C LEU A 401 -2.19 -28.32 -21.13
N LYS A 402 -2.38 -29.07 -20.03
CA LYS A 402 -1.27 -29.60 -19.19
C LYS A 402 -0.19 -30.37 -19.97
N GLU A 403 -0.60 -31.16 -20.96
CA GLU A 403 0.30 -31.98 -21.78
C GLU A 403 0.72 -31.30 -23.08
N LYS A 404 0.18 -30.12 -23.37
CA LYS A 404 0.51 -29.33 -24.56
C LYS A 404 1.79 -28.55 -24.29
N LYS A 405 2.83 -28.78 -25.08
CA LYS A 405 4.01 -27.91 -25.11
C LYS A 405 3.65 -26.60 -25.81
N GLY A 406 4.09 -25.47 -25.27
CA GLY A 406 3.88 -24.18 -25.90
C GLY A 406 4.17 -23.02 -24.96
N GLU A 407 4.02 -21.83 -25.51
CA GLU A 407 4.24 -20.58 -24.80
C GLU A 407 3.05 -20.23 -23.90
N ARG A 408 3.26 -19.24 -23.03
CA ARG A 408 2.22 -18.73 -22.16
C ARG A 408 1.39 -17.69 -22.90
N ALA A 409 0.14 -17.56 -22.51
CA ALA A 409 -0.74 -16.52 -23.00
C ALA A 409 -1.70 -16.07 -21.89
N PHE A 410 -2.37 -14.96 -22.14
CA PHE A 410 -3.49 -14.51 -21.34
C PHE A 410 -4.66 -14.13 -22.25
N MET A 411 -5.87 -14.28 -21.71
CA MET A 411 -7.10 -13.88 -22.38
C MET A 411 -7.70 -12.66 -21.69
N ILE A 412 -7.99 -11.60 -22.44
CA ILE A 412 -8.73 -10.43 -21.97
C ILE A 412 -10.09 -10.33 -22.65
N ASP A 413 -10.97 -9.55 -22.03
CA ASP A 413 -12.17 -8.97 -22.64
C ASP A 413 -11.90 -7.51 -23.02
N MET A 414 -12.46 -7.08 -24.14
CA MET A 414 -12.53 -5.68 -24.54
C MET A 414 -13.83 -5.43 -25.31
N GLU A 415 -14.25 -4.17 -25.36
CA GLU A 415 -15.49 -3.77 -26.05
C GLU A 415 -15.20 -3.30 -27.47
N ILE A 416 -16.06 -3.71 -28.39
CA ILE A 416 -16.10 -3.18 -29.75
C ILE A 416 -17.52 -2.67 -30.08
N PHE A 417 -17.61 -1.61 -30.88
CA PHE A 417 -18.85 -0.99 -31.33
C PHE A 417 -19.07 -1.28 -32.81
N ARG A 418 -19.88 -2.29 -33.11
CA ARG A 418 -20.21 -2.69 -34.49
C ARG A 418 -21.65 -2.29 -34.81
N GLY A 419 -21.81 -1.44 -35.83
CA GLY A 419 -23.15 -0.99 -36.27
C GLY A 419 -23.96 -0.31 -35.15
N GLY A 420 -23.30 0.45 -34.28
CA GLY A 420 -23.94 1.12 -33.13
C GLY A 420 -24.26 0.21 -31.94
N ARG A 421 -23.91 -1.07 -31.98
CA ARG A 421 -24.09 -2.01 -30.85
C ARG A 421 -22.76 -2.34 -30.20
N ARG A 422 -22.75 -2.32 -28.86
CA ARG A 422 -21.64 -2.81 -28.02
C ARG A 422 -21.62 -4.34 -28.08
N GLN A 423 -20.45 -4.90 -28.35
CA GLN A 423 -20.18 -6.33 -28.38
C GLN A 423 -18.87 -6.62 -27.65
N ASP A 424 -18.87 -7.67 -26.83
CA ASP A 424 -17.66 -8.13 -26.16
C ASP A 424 -16.79 -8.94 -27.13
N LEU A 425 -15.49 -8.63 -27.12
CA LEU A 425 -14.47 -9.33 -27.85
C LEU A 425 -13.49 -9.94 -26.86
N PHE A 426 -13.25 -11.24 -26.99
CA PHE A 426 -12.23 -11.94 -26.21
C PHE A 426 -10.98 -12.10 -27.05
N VAL A 427 -9.85 -11.66 -26.50
CA VAL A 427 -8.57 -11.63 -27.21
C VAL A 427 -7.56 -12.48 -26.46
N VAL A 428 -6.89 -13.38 -27.18
CA VAL A 428 -5.78 -14.18 -26.64
C VAL A 428 -4.47 -13.53 -27.07
N CYS A 429 -3.68 -13.18 -26.08
CA CYS A 429 -2.37 -12.56 -26.24
C CYS A 429 -1.29 -13.54 -25.80
N LYS A 430 -0.36 -13.85 -26.71
CA LYS A 430 0.81 -14.68 -26.47
C LYS A 430 1.86 -13.87 -25.70
N GLU A 431 2.17 -14.28 -24.47
CA GLU A 431 3.18 -13.66 -23.60
C GLU A 431 4.57 -13.83 -24.25
N LYS A 432 5.44 -12.84 -24.10
CA LYS A 432 6.85 -12.92 -24.49
C LYS A 432 7.71 -13.24 -23.27
#